data_AF-A0A9D8VFP9-F1
#
_entry.id   AF-A0A9D8VFP9-F1
#
_cell.length_a   1.000
_cell.length_b   1.000
_cell.length_c   1.000
_cell.angle_alpha   90.00
_cell.angle_beta   90.00
_cell.angle_gamma   90.00
#
_symmetry.space_group_name_H-M   'P 1'
#
loop_
_entity.id
_entity.type
_entity.pdbx_description
1 polymer ?
#
loop_
_entity_poly.entity_id
_entity_poly.type
_entity_poly.pdbx_seq_one_letter_code
_entity_poly.pdbx_strand_id
1 'polypeptide(L)'
;MGIKDLLLNKGWAGKTIDRAETIDRINPLIQDMTGLMHFYLNAAERLGGDAAGTIEQHLRTMRADIGKLAETVFSSGGVAYSGTDIEPGELKLSDGLLDELADRERAFCAAVEEEADVEHQMRTRAVLSVVRANGDARLKMIRSLGGR
;
A
#
# COMPACT_ATOMS: atom_id res chain seq x y z
N MET A 1 -35.18 -5.56 28.00
CA MET A 1 -34.08 -5.96 27.09
C MET A 1 -34.68 -6.96 26.11
N GLY A 2 -34.85 -6.58 24.85
CA GLY A 2 -35.71 -7.31 23.91
C GLY A 2 -34.97 -8.33 23.05
N ILE A 3 -35.69 -9.31 22.53
CA ILE A 3 -35.19 -10.30 21.53
C ILE A 3 -34.55 -9.61 20.30
N LYS A 4 -35.02 -8.41 19.94
CA LYS A 4 -34.46 -7.61 18.86
C LYS A 4 -33.04 -7.10 19.16
N ASP A 5 -32.74 -6.80 20.43
CA ASP A 5 -31.40 -6.38 20.85
C ASP A 5 -30.40 -7.55 20.84
N LEU A 6 -30.88 -8.79 21.03
CA LEU A 6 -30.06 -10.00 20.95
C LEU A 6 -29.75 -10.43 19.51
N LEU A 7 -30.70 -10.23 18.58
CA LEU A 7 -30.50 -10.53 17.15
C LEU A 7 -29.64 -9.47 16.45
N LEU A 8 -29.63 -8.24 16.94
CA LEU A 8 -28.78 -7.16 16.44
C LEU A 8 -27.43 -7.07 17.18
N ASN A 9 -27.24 -7.83 18.28
CA ASN A 9 -25.97 -7.94 18.96
C ASN A 9 -25.02 -8.94 18.29
N LYS A 10 -24.34 -8.42 17.27
CA LYS A 10 -22.87 -8.31 17.32
C LYS A 10 -22.10 -9.56 17.71
N GLY A 11 -22.14 -10.58 16.86
CA GLY A 11 -20.91 -11.32 16.59
C GLY A 11 -19.99 -10.36 15.83
N TRP A 12 -18.93 -9.84 16.47
CA TRP A 12 -18.00 -8.84 15.88
C TRP A 12 -18.57 -7.46 15.47
N ALA A 13 -19.87 -7.29 15.34
CA ALA A 13 -20.49 -6.11 14.69
C ALA A 13 -20.50 -4.80 15.52
N GLY A 14 -19.52 -4.60 16.41
CA GLY A 14 -19.29 -3.33 17.10
C GLY A 14 -17.83 -2.90 17.24
N LYS A 15 -16.89 -3.70 16.73
CA LYS A 15 -15.47 -3.35 16.67
C LYS A 15 -15.01 -3.03 15.26
N THR A 16 -15.58 -3.73 14.26
CA THR A 16 -15.21 -3.48 12.88
C THR A 16 -15.64 -2.08 12.46
N ILE A 17 -14.71 -1.31 11.92
CA ILE A 17 -14.97 0.04 11.42
C ILE A 17 -16.01 0.03 10.30
N ASP A 18 -16.69 1.15 10.10
CA ASP A 18 -17.67 1.25 9.04
C ASP A 18 -17.04 1.42 7.65
N ARG A 19 -17.88 1.48 6.62
CA ARG A 19 -17.42 1.60 5.23
C ARG A 19 -16.81 2.96 4.95
N ALA A 20 -17.33 4.03 5.53
CA ALA A 20 -16.79 5.38 5.35
C ALA A 20 -15.41 5.47 5.99
N GLU A 21 -15.26 4.95 7.21
CA GLU A 21 -13.96 4.83 7.87
C GLU A 21 -12.99 3.97 7.06
N THR A 22 -13.44 2.85 6.47
CA THR A 22 -12.58 2.04 5.58
C THR A 22 -12.07 2.86 4.39
N ILE A 23 -12.93 3.66 3.77
CA ILE A 23 -12.56 4.51 2.63
C ILE A 23 -11.51 5.56 3.05
N ASP A 24 -11.79 6.28 4.13
CA ASP A 24 -10.94 7.38 4.62
C ASP A 24 -9.55 6.89 5.04
N ARG A 25 -9.44 5.63 5.45
CA ARG A 25 -8.18 5.04 5.94
C ARG A 25 -7.38 4.32 4.87
N ILE A 26 -8.05 3.66 3.92
CA ILE A 26 -7.35 2.95 2.83
C ILE A 26 -6.88 3.89 1.73
N ASN A 27 -7.60 4.99 1.46
CA ASN A 27 -7.20 5.94 0.42
C ASN A 27 -5.80 6.55 0.62
N PRO A 28 -5.40 7.00 1.82
CA PRO A 28 -4.04 7.46 2.09
C PRO A 28 -2.98 6.42 1.73
N LEU A 29 -3.21 5.13 2.03
CA LEU A 29 -2.28 4.06 1.66
C LEU A 29 -2.17 3.89 0.13
N ILE A 30 -3.27 4.07 -0.61
CA ILE A 30 -3.24 4.06 -2.08
C ILE A 30 -2.38 5.22 -2.59
N GLN A 31 -2.56 6.41 -2.02
CA GLN A 31 -1.78 7.60 -2.39
C GLN A 31 -0.29 7.40 -2.12
N ASP A 32 0.07 6.95 -0.92
CA ASP A 32 1.46 6.68 -0.54
C ASP A 32 2.10 5.62 -1.44
N MET A 33 1.39 4.53 -1.72
CA MET A 33 1.89 3.46 -2.59
C MET A 33 2.02 3.91 -4.05
N THR A 34 1.13 4.80 -4.50
CA THR A 34 1.21 5.39 -5.84
C THR A 34 2.44 6.29 -5.94
N GLY A 35 2.66 7.19 -4.98
CA GLY A 35 3.88 8.00 -4.92
C GLY A 35 5.15 7.14 -4.85
N LEU A 36 5.13 6.09 -4.03
CA LEU A 36 6.23 5.13 -3.93
C LEU A 36 6.53 4.44 -5.27
N MET A 37 5.49 4.08 -6.04
CA MET A 37 5.65 3.54 -7.39
C MET A 37 6.42 4.50 -8.31
N HIS A 38 6.15 5.81 -8.24
CA HIS A 38 6.89 6.80 -9.02
C HIS A 38 8.37 6.89 -8.61
N PHE A 39 8.68 6.79 -7.31
CA PHE A 39 10.07 6.71 -6.86
C PHE A 39 10.76 5.44 -7.38
N TYR A 40 10.07 4.29 -7.42
CA TYR A 40 10.60 3.07 -8.03
C TYR A 40 10.85 3.23 -9.54
N LEU A 41 9.94 3.90 -10.26
CA LEU A 41 10.12 4.19 -11.68
C LEU A 41 11.36 5.07 -11.90
N ASN A 42 11.53 6.12 -11.09
CA ASN A 42 12.72 6.97 -11.14
C ASN A 42 14.01 6.19 -10.81
N ALA A 43 13.97 5.27 -9.84
CA ALA A 43 15.11 4.42 -9.52
C ALA A 43 15.46 3.47 -10.67
N ALA A 44 14.47 2.83 -11.30
CA ALA A 44 14.68 1.95 -12.44
C ALA A 44 15.33 2.70 -13.62
N GLU A 45 14.82 3.89 -13.93
CA GLU A 45 15.38 4.76 -14.98
C GLU A 45 16.85 5.12 -14.70
N ARG A 46 17.16 5.52 -13.47
CA ARG A 46 18.51 5.97 -13.09
C ARG A 46 19.54 4.85 -12.99
N LEU A 47 19.13 3.66 -12.52
CA LEU A 47 20.04 2.52 -12.37
C LEU A 47 20.29 1.79 -13.70
N GLY A 48 19.25 1.67 -14.54
CA GLY A 48 19.34 0.98 -15.82
C GLY A 48 19.70 -0.51 -15.71
N GLY A 49 19.93 -1.14 -16.87
CA GLY A 49 20.45 -2.51 -16.97
C GLY A 49 19.64 -3.56 -16.20
N ASP A 50 20.35 -4.53 -15.62
CA ASP A 50 19.73 -5.62 -14.85
C ASP A 50 18.97 -5.12 -13.61
N ALA A 51 19.45 -4.06 -12.97
CA ALA A 51 18.82 -3.46 -11.80
C ALA A 51 17.43 -2.90 -12.14
N ALA A 52 17.27 -2.23 -13.29
CA ALA A 52 15.98 -1.80 -13.79
C ALA A 52 15.03 -2.98 -14.02
N GLY A 53 15.51 -4.05 -14.66
CA GLY A 53 14.72 -5.26 -14.88
C GLY A 53 14.26 -5.93 -13.58
N THR A 54 15.09 -5.93 -12.54
CA THR A 54 14.69 -6.41 -11.20
C THR A 54 13.62 -5.51 -10.58
N ILE A 55 13.76 -4.19 -10.65
CA ILE A 55 12.77 -3.24 -10.11
C ILE A 55 11.42 -3.40 -10.84
N GLU A 56 11.43 -3.54 -12.16
CA GLU A 56 10.22 -3.72 -12.97
C GLU A 56 9.40 -4.94 -12.59
N GLN A 57 10.05 -6.03 -12.15
CA GLN A 57 9.34 -7.20 -11.63
C GLN A 57 8.53 -6.86 -10.37
N HIS A 58 9.10 -6.08 -9.47
CA HIS A 58 8.41 -5.65 -8.25
C HIS A 58 7.36 -4.57 -8.52
N LEU A 59 7.57 -3.70 -9.50
CA LEU A 59 6.59 -2.69 -9.93
C LEU A 59 5.29 -3.35 -10.43
N ARG A 60 5.36 -4.50 -11.10
CA ARG A 60 4.16 -5.25 -11.52
C ARG A 60 3.32 -5.68 -10.32
N THR A 61 3.96 -6.23 -9.29
CA THR A 61 3.29 -6.61 -8.04
C THR A 61 2.73 -5.39 -7.32
N MET A 62 3.47 -4.28 -7.28
CA MET A 62 3.02 -3.03 -6.68
C MET A 62 1.75 -2.49 -7.34
N ARG A 63 1.65 -2.53 -8.68
CA ARG A 63 0.42 -2.15 -9.40
C ARG A 63 -0.77 -3.05 -9.04
N ALA A 64 -0.54 -4.35 -8.90
CA ALA A 64 -1.59 -5.27 -8.47
C ALA A 64 -2.05 -4.99 -7.04
N ASP A 65 -1.14 -4.62 -6.15
CA ASP A 65 -1.44 -4.25 -4.77
C ASP A 65 -2.23 -2.94 -4.67
N ILE A 66 -1.85 -1.90 -5.43
CA ILE A 66 -2.64 -0.68 -5.61
C ILE A 66 -4.06 -1.03 -6.07
N GLY A 67 -4.19 -1.92 -7.06
CA GLY A 67 -5.48 -2.40 -7.54
C GLY A 67 -6.34 -3.05 -6.45
N LYS A 68 -5.77 -3.90 -5.59
CA LYS A 68 -6.50 -4.54 -4.48
C LYS A 68 -6.95 -3.52 -3.41
N LEU A 69 -6.10 -2.54 -3.11
CA LEU A 69 -6.47 -1.46 -2.18
C LEU A 69 -7.59 -0.60 -2.78
N ALA A 70 -7.50 -0.24 -4.06
CA ALA A 70 -8.56 0.47 -4.78
C ALA A 70 -9.88 -0.32 -4.81
N GLU A 71 -9.83 -1.62 -5.08
CA GLU A 71 -11.00 -2.51 -5.00
C GLU A 71 -11.64 -2.52 -3.61
N THR A 72 -10.86 -2.37 -2.55
CA THR A 72 -11.37 -2.26 -1.17
C THR A 72 -12.18 -0.98 -0.99
N VAL A 73 -11.67 0.15 -1.51
CA VAL A 73 -12.39 1.43 -1.52
C VAL A 73 -13.66 1.36 -2.35
N PHE A 74 -13.59 0.81 -3.57
CA PHE A 74 -14.75 0.66 -4.46
C PHE A 74 -15.82 -0.26 -3.85
N SER A 75 -15.41 -1.37 -3.25
CA SER A 75 -16.33 -2.31 -2.57
C SER A 75 -17.02 -1.70 -1.35
N SER A 76 -16.40 -0.67 -0.76
CA SER A 76 -16.96 0.11 0.34
C SER A 76 -17.88 1.24 -0.14
N GLY A 77 -17.97 1.48 -1.45
CA GLY A 77 -18.79 2.52 -2.07
C GLY A 77 -18.09 3.87 -2.26
N GLY A 78 -16.77 3.92 -2.07
CA GLY A 78 -15.95 5.12 -2.23
C GLY A 78 -15.33 5.26 -3.62
N VAL A 79 -14.59 6.35 -3.80
CA VAL A 79 -13.74 6.59 -4.97
C VAL A 79 -12.29 6.47 -4.52
N ALA A 80 -11.54 5.56 -5.16
CA ALA A 80 -10.12 5.37 -4.88
C ALA A 80 -9.30 6.55 -5.43
N TYR A 81 -8.23 6.93 -4.73
CA TYR A 81 -7.23 7.84 -5.25
C TYR A 81 -6.68 7.35 -6.60
N SER A 82 -6.59 8.27 -7.58
CA SER A 82 -6.23 7.96 -8.96
C SER A 82 -4.78 8.26 -9.34
N GLY A 83 -4.08 9.10 -8.57
CA GLY A 83 -2.73 9.56 -8.89
C GLY A 83 -2.63 10.51 -10.10
N THR A 84 -3.77 10.99 -10.62
CA THR A 84 -3.81 11.88 -11.80
C THR A 84 -3.27 13.29 -11.53
N ASP A 85 -3.06 13.60 -10.27
CA ASP A 85 -2.42 14.81 -9.74
C ASP A 85 -0.89 14.72 -9.72
N ILE A 86 -0.29 13.54 -9.93
CA ILE A 86 1.16 13.37 -9.95
C ILE A 86 1.66 13.52 -11.38
N GLU A 87 2.48 14.54 -11.63
CA GLU A 87 3.05 14.78 -12.95
C GLU A 87 4.23 13.84 -13.24
N PRO A 88 4.45 13.42 -14.50
CA PRO A 88 5.60 12.63 -14.88
C PRO A 88 6.93 13.29 -14.47
N GLY A 89 7.72 12.58 -13.67
CA GLY A 89 9.01 13.07 -13.19
C GLY A 89 8.93 14.09 -12.05
N GLU A 90 7.76 14.35 -11.47
CA GLU A 90 7.61 15.20 -10.29
C GLU A 90 8.33 14.61 -9.06
N LEU A 91 8.17 13.30 -8.86
CA LEU A 91 8.77 12.57 -7.74
C LEU A 91 10.14 12.02 -8.14
N LYS A 92 11.20 12.63 -7.63
CA LYS A 92 12.60 12.25 -7.90
C LYS A 92 13.32 11.87 -6.61
N LEU A 93 14.16 10.85 -6.72
CA LEU A 93 15.11 10.48 -5.66
C LEU A 93 16.38 11.35 -5.76
N SER A 94 17.02 11.57 -4.62
CA SER A 94 18.35 12.18 -4.51
C SER A 94 19.45 11.22 -4.96
N ASP A 95 20.73 11.61 -4.85
CA ASP A 95 21.86 10.73 -5.18
C ASP A 95 22.00 9.53 -4.25
N GLY A 96 21.44 9.60 -3.04
CA GLY A 96 21.30 8.48 -2.11
C GLY A 96 20.10 7.56 -2.45
N LEU A 97 19.82 7.35 -3.73
CA LEU A 97 18.52 6.87 -4.21
C LEU A 97 18.07 5.55 -3.57
N LEU A 98 18.97 4.59 -3.33
CA LEU A 98 18.62 3.29 -2.77
C LEU A 98 18.30 3.36 -1.26
N ASP A 99 19.08 4.14 -0.50
CA ASP A 99 18.81 4.36 0.92
C ASP A 99 17.50 5.14 1.09
N GLU A 100 17.32 6.19 0.27
CA GLU A 100 16.12 7.00 0.26
C GLU A 100 14.85 6.21 -0.13
N LEU A 101 14.97 5.32 -1.12
CA LEU A 101 13.90 4.41 -1.53
C LEU A 101 13.58 3.39 -0.44
N ALA A 102 14.60 2.86 0.24
CA ALA A 102 14.42 1.95 1.38
C ALA A 102 13.74 2.64 2.57
N ASP A 103 14.02 3.91 2.82
CA ASP A 103 13.39 4.68 3.90
C ASP A 103 11.91 4.93 3.61
N ARG A 104 11.56 5.29 2.37
CA ARG A 104 10.17 5.44 1.94
C ARG A 104 9.39 4.13 1.98
N GLU A 105 9.99 3.04 1.49
CA GLU A 105 9.37 1.71 1.56
C GLU A 105 9.16 1.26 3.02
N ARG A 106 10.11 1.55 3.92
CA ARG A 106 9.94 1.29 5.36
C ARG A 106 8.82 2.12 5.96
N ALA A 107 8.74 3.41 5.63
CA ALA A 107 7.66 4.28 6.09
C ALA A 107 6.29 3.77 5.61
N PHE A 108 6.18 3.37 4.35
CA PHE A 108 4.95 2.77 3.83
C PHE A 108 4.61 1.44 4.52
N CYS A 109 5.59 0.55 4.72
CA CYS A 109 5.38 -0.70 5.44
C CYS A 109 4.90 -0.48 6.88
N ALA A 110 5.43 0.53 7.57
CA ALA A 110 5.00 0.91 8.91
C ALA A 110 3.55 1.42 8.91
N ALA A 111 3.18 2.28 7.94
CA ALA A 111 1.80 2.75 7.79
C ALA A 111 0.81 1.60 7.53
N VAL A 112 1.18 0.61 6.71
CA VAL A 112 0.37 -0.59 6.49
C VAL A 112 0.25 -1.45 7.76
N GLU A 113 1.32 -1.54 8.56
CA GLU A 113 1.33 -2.29 9.82
C GLU A 113 0.45 -1.62 10.89
N GLU A 114 0.55 -0.30 11.03
CA GLU A 114 -0.35 0.50 11.88
C GLU A 114 -1.82 0.35 11.44
N GLU A 115 -2.08 0.35 10.13
CA GLU A 115 -3.44 0.17 9.63
C GLU A 115 -3.95 -1.28 9.80
N ALA A 116 -3.06 -2.27 9.85
CA ALA A 116 -3.43 -3.67 10.09
C ALA A 116 -3.91 -3.93 11.53
N ASP A 117 -3.57 -3.05 12.47
CA ASP A 117 -4.08 -3.06 13.86
C ASP A 117 -5.50 -2.50 13.97
N VAL A 118 -6.00 -1.82 12.92
CA VAL A 118 -7.38 -1.38 12.84
C VAL A 118 -8.30 -2.57 12.53
N GLU A 119 -9.45 -2.60 13.19
CA GLU A 119 -10.45 -3.66 13.04
C GLU A 119 -11.20 -3.51 11.70
N HIS A 120 -10.54 -3.84 10.59
CA HIS A 120 -11.14 -3.89 9.26
C HIS A 120 -11.92 -5.19 9.04
N GLN A 121 -12.72 -5.23 7.97
CA GLN A 121 -13.26 -6.49 7.45
C GLN A 121 -12.13 -7.49 7.15
N MET A 122 -12.39 -8.78 7.36
CA MET A 122 -11.40 -9.85 7.16
C MET A 122 -10.72 -9.80 5.77
N ARG A 123 -11.47 -9.47 4.71
CA ARG A 123 -10.91 -9.34 3.35
C ARG A 123 -9.88 -8.21 3.26
N THR A 124 -10.19 -7.03 3.82
CA THR A 124 -9.29 -5.89 3.85
C THR A 124 -8.03 -6.21 4.65
N ARG A 125 -8.16 -6.86 5.81
CA ARG A 125 -7.00 -7.30 6.61
C ARG A 125 -6.10 -8.27 5.83
N ALA A 126 -6.69 -9.19 5.06
CA ALA A 126 -5.93 -10.07 4.18
C ALA A 126 -5.20 -9.30 3.06
N VAL A 127 -5.84 -8.29 2.48
CA VAL A 127 -5.19 -7.39 1.49
C VAL A 127 -3.99 -6.68 2.13
N LEU A 128 -4.16 -6.04 3.29
CA LEU A 128 -3.09 -5.35 4.01
C LEU A 128 -1.92 -6.29 4.33
N SER A 129 -2.19 -7.53 4.77
CA SER A 129 -1.16 -8.54 5.01
C SER A 129 -0.36 -8.89 3.75
N VAL A 130 -1.03 -9.04 2.60
CA VAL A 130 -0.34 -9.30 1.32
C VAL A 130 0.50 -8.09 0.88
N VAL A 131 -0.05 -6.88 1.00
CA VAL A 131 0.67 -5.64 0.67
C VAL A 131 1.94 -5.51 1.53
N ARG A 132 1.83 -5.80 2.84
CA ARG A 132 2.95 -5.78 3.79
C ARG A 132 4.03 -6.79 3.42
N ALA A 133 3.65 -8.02 3.09
CA ALA A 133 4.58 -9.08 2.69
C ALA A 133 5.31 -8.74 1.38
N ASN A 134 4.60 -8.13 0.42
CA ASN A 134 5.21 -7.65 -0.82
C ASN A 134 6.16 -6.47 -0.57
N GLY A 135 5.88 -5.62 0.43
CA GLY A 135 6.81 -4.59 0.90
C GLY A 135 8.11 -5.17 1.47
N ASP A 136 8.05 -6.24 2.25
CA ASP A 136 9.26 -6.95 2.71
C ASP A 136 10.07 -7.51 1.54
N ALA A 137 9.41 -8.05 0.51
CA ALA A 137 10.08 -8.54 -0.68
C ALA A 137 10.79 -7.39 -1.42
N ARG A 138 10.16 -6.22 -1.50
CA ARG A 138 10.76 -5.01 -2.08
C ARG A 138 11.94 -4.49 -1.28
N LEU A 139 11.87 -4.47 0.06
CA LEU A 139 13.00 -4.10 0.91
C LEU A 139 14.20 -5.04 0.76
N LYS A 140 13.96 -6.35 0.64
CA LYS A 140 15.01 -7.33 0.36
C LYS A 140 15.67 -7.07 -0.99
N MET A 141 14.87 -6.77 -2.01
CA MET A 141 15.36 -6.42 -3.34
C MET A 141 16.22 -5.15 -3.30
N ILE A 142 15.77 -4.07 -2.66
CA ILE A 142 16.54 -2.82 -2.53
C ILE A 142 17.90 -3.08 -1.87
N ARG A 143 17.94 -3.89 -0.80
CA ARG A 143 19.20 -4.28 -0.14
C ARG A 143 20.15 -4.98 -1.10
N SER A 144 19.64 -5.97 -1.86
CA SER A 144 20.47 -6.68 -2.85
C SER A 144 21.03 -5.76 -3.94
N LEU A 145 20.27 -4.75 -4.37
CA LEU A 145 20.75 -3.76 -5.35
C LEU A 145 21.82 -2.84 -4.76
N GLY A 146 21.76 -2.58 -3.46
CA GLY A 146 22.75 -1.78 -2.73
C GLY A 146 24.05 -2.52 -2.39
N GLY A 147 24.19 -3.78 -2.80
CA GLY A 147 25.36 -4.61 -2.48
C GLY A 147 25.52 -4.92 -0.98
N ARG A 148 24.42 -4.89 -0.22
CA ARG A 148 24.38 -5.11 1.23
C ARG A 148 23.46 -6.27 1.62
#